data_AF-A0A6B2VGF0-F1
#
_entry.id   AF-A0A6B2VGF0-F1
#
_cell.length_a   1.000
_cell.length_b   1.000
_cell.length_c   1.000
_cell.angle_alpha   90.00
_cell.angle_beta   90.00
_cell.angle_gamma   90.00
#
_symmetry.space_group_name_H-M   'P 1'
#
loop_
_entity.id
_entity.type
_entity.pdbx_description
1 polymer ?
#
loop_
_entity_poly.entity_id
_entity_poly.type
_entity_poly.pdbx_seq_one_letter_code
_entity_poly.pdbx_strand_id
1 'polypeptide(L)' 'IAHLAVAHATASVTLCGPVPPARWGPPPHDPRHRALWHGPEGDPHGRRPDPALLAITVDEVLDALDALPGPSS' A
#
# COMPACT_ATOMS: atom_id res chain seq x y z
N ILE A 1 5.04 6.37 10.41
CA ILE A 1 4.35 5.26 11.10
C ILE A 1 3.76 4.38 10.00
N ALA A 2 4.38 3.25 9.68
CA ALA A 2 3.92 2.29 8.68
C ALA A 2 4.17 0.85 9.16
N HIS A 3 3.95 0.60 10.46
CA HIS A 3 4.26 -0.70 11.09
C HIS A 3 3.16 -1.26 12.00
N LEU A 4 1.91 -0.81 11.92
CA LEU A 4 0.89 -1.44 12.78
C LEU A 4 -0.51 -1.46 12.15
N ALA A 5 -0.75 -2.47 11.33
CA ALA A 5 -2.08 -3.05 11.11
C ALA A 5 -1.95 -4.45 10.48
N VAL A 6 -1.26 -5.39 11.13
CA VAL A 6 -1.24 -6.82 10.73
C VAL A 6 -1.94 -7.72 11.76
N ALA A 7 -2.68 -7.14 12.72
CA ALA A 7 -3.27 -7.88 13.84
C ALA A 7 -4.78 -8.13 13.75
N HIS A 8 -5.50 -7.63 12.73
CA HIS A 8 -6.98 -7.69 12.73
C HIS A 8 -7.63 -8.27 11.47
N ALA A 9 -6.90 -8.97 10.59
CA ALA A 9 -7.44 -9.56 9.35
C ALA A 9 -8.36 -8.60 8.55
N THR A 10 -8.18 -7.30 8.75
CA THR A 10 -9.02 -6.24 8.21
C THR A 10 -8.43 -5.90 6.87
N ALA A 11 -9.28 -5.87 5.85
CA ALA A 11 -8.83 -5.55 4.52
C ALA A 11 -8.17 -4.17 4.52
N SER A 12 -7.02 -4.03 3.86
CA SER A 12 -6.21 -2.80 3.95
C SER A 12 -5.58 -2.40 2.63
N VAL A 13 -5.43 -1.08 2.46
CA VAL A 13 -4.65 -0.47 1.38
C VAL A 13 -3.37 0.11 1.96
N THR A 14 -2.22 -0.32 1.44
CA THR A 14 -0.90 0.17 1.84
C THR A 14 -0.33 1.07 0.74
N LEU A 15 0.06 2.29 1.11
CA LEU A 15 0.73 3.22 0.21
C LEU A 15 2.24 3.00 0.31
N CYS A 16 2.85 2.57 -0.78
CA CYS A 16 4.29 2.35 -0.86
C CYS A 16 4.97 3.51 -1.59
N GLY A 17 6.03 4.05 -0.98
CA GLY A 17 6.89 5.05 -1.61
C GLY A 17 7.99 4.40 -2.45
N PRO A 18 9.28 4.73 -2.22
CA PRO A 18 10.38 4.29 -3.09
C PRO A 18 10.60 2.78 -3.10
N VAL A 19 10.11 2.06 -2.09
CA VAL A 19 10.42 0.63 -1.94
C VAL A 19 9.26 -0.21 -2.48
N PRO A 20 9.51 -1.17 -3.38
CA PRO A 20 8.46 -1.99 -3.94
C PRO A 20 7.73 -2.80 -2.86
N PRO A 21 6.40 -2.98 -2.97
CA PRO A 21 5.60 -3.74 -2.02
C PRO A 21 6.02 -5.20 -1.91
N ALA A 22 6.72 -5.77 -2.89
CA ALA A 22 7.26 -7.12 -2.80
C ALA A 22 8.31 -7.30 -1.69
N ARG A 23 8.93 -6.22 -1.17
CA ARG A 23 9.95 -6.30 -0.10
C ARG A 23 9.39 -6.13 1.32
N TRP A 24 8.32 -5.34 1.50
CA TRP A 24 7.78 -5.00 2.83
C TRP A 24 6.23 -4.99 2.90
N GLY A 25 5.57 -5.23 1.78
CA GLY A 25 4.12 -5.23 1.65
C GLY A 25 3.50 -6.61 1.97
N PRO A 26 2.17 -6.65 2.02
CA PRO A 26 1.41 -7.88 2.25
C PRO A 26 1.68 -8.92 1.16
N PRO A 27 1.48 -10.23 1.44
CA PRO A 27 1.70 -11.28 0.46
C PRO A 27 0.85 -11.01 -0.80
N PRO A 28 1.41 -11.08 -2.03
CA PRO A 28 0.73 -10.67 -3.26
C PRO A 28 -0.50 -11.53 -3.62
N HIS A 29 -0.68 -12.65 -2.92
CA HIS A 29 -1.76 -13.62 -3.12
C HIS A 29 -2.90 -13.47 -2.10
N ASP A 30 -2.82 -12.55 -1.14
CA ASP A 30 -3.94 -12.26 -0.24
C ASP A 30 -4.79 -11.10 -0.80
N PRO A 31 -6.00 -11.37 -1.33
CA PRO A 31 -6.84 -10.33 -1.93
C PRO A 31 -7.37 -9.31 -0.90
N ARG A 32 -7.23 -9.59 0.42
CA ARG A 32 -7.61 -8.65 1.48
C ARG A 32 -6.67 -7.47 1.59
N HIS A 33 -5.49 -7.54 0.97
CA HIS A 33 -4.47 -6.51 1.12
C HIS A 33 -3.97 -6.05 -0.24
N ARG A 34 -4.10 -4.75 -0.52
CA ARG A 34 -3.64 -4.15 -1.78
C ARG A 34 -2.58 -3.11 -1.48
N ALA A 35 -1.51 -3.12 -2.27
CA ALA A 35 -0.48 -2.09 -2.20
C ALA A 35 -0.56 -1.19 -3.43
N LEU A 36 -0.60 0.13 -3.21
CA LEU A 36 -0.47 1.14 -4.25
C LEU A 36 0.99 1.58 -4.33
N TRP A 37 1.57 1.46 -5.52
CA TRP A 37 2.96 1.80 -5.79
C TRP A 37 3.12 2.20 -7.24
N HIS A 38 3.60 3.41 -7.49
CA HIS A 38 3.79 3.95 -8.85
C HIS A 38 5.23 3.81 -9.38
N GLY A 39 6.18 3.42 -8.51
CA GLY A 39 7.58 3.24 -8.88
C GLY A 39 8.24 4.48 -9.52
N PRO A 40 9.48 4.36 -10.03
CA PRO A 40 10.41 3.22 -9.90
C PRO A 40 10.91 3.03 -8.45
N GLU A 41 11.77 2.02 -8.22
CA GLU A 41 12.46 1.90 -6.92
C GLU A 41 13.33 3.14 -6.68
N GLY A 42 13.12 3.81 -5.54
CA GLY A 42 13.80 5.05 -5.16
C GLY A 42 14.65 4.90 -3.89
N ASP A 43 15.13 6.01 -3.36
CA ASP A 43 15.95 6.03 -2.13
C ASP A 43 15.05 6.05 -0.86
N PRO A 44 15.03 4.97 -0.05
CA PRO A 44 14.28 4.96 1.21
C PRO A 44 14.82 5.92 2.27
N HIS A 45 16.07 6.39 2.11
CA HIS A 45 16.73 7.34 3.00
C HIS A 45 16.64 8.80 2.51
N GLY A 46 15.85 9.04 1.46
CA GLY A 46 15.60 10.38 0.93
C GLY A 46 15.02 11.31 1.99
N ARG A 47 15.52 12.56 2.03
CA ARG A 47 15.02 13.59 2.97
C ARG A 47 13.69 14.24 2.55
N ARG A 48 13.11 13.81 1.43
CA ARG A 48 11.82 14.29 0.90
C ARG A 48 10.92 13.09 0.63
N PRO A 49 9.57 13.25 0.73
CA PRO A 49 8.64 12.23 0.28
C PRO A 49 8.92 11.88 -1.18
N ASP A 50 8.84 10.59 -1.50
CA ASP A 50 9.08 10.11 -2.85
C ASP A 50 7.99 10.62 -3.81
N PRO A 51 8.34 11.17 -4.98
CA PRO A 51 7.35 11.62 -5.97
C PRO A 51 6.32 10.55 -6.35
N ALA A 52 6.70 9.27 -6.36
CA ALA A 52 5.80 8.15 -6.64
C ALA A 52 4.75 7.96 -5.53
N LEU A 53 5.09 8.24 -4.27
CA LEU A 53 4.12 8.27 -3.18
C LEU A 53 3.16 9.45 -3.33
N LEU A 54 3.70 10.61 -3.71
CA LEU A 54 2.92 11.84 -3.91
C LEU A 54 2.02 11.80 -5.15
N ALA A 55 2.32 10.90 -6.09
CA ALA A 55 1.50 10.66 -7.27
C ALA A 55 0.24 9.85 -6.95
N ILE A 56 0.17 9.18 -5.80
CA ILE A 56 -1.03 8.42 -5.41
C ILE A 56 -2.14 9.39 -5.04
N THR A 57 -3.25 9.32 -5.77
CA THR A 57 -4.41 10.20 -5.57
C THR A 57 -5.39 9.63 -4.55
N VAL A 58 -6.27 10.48 -4.00
CA VAL A 58 -7.34 10.03 -3.10
C VAL A 58 -8.30 9.07 -3.82
N ASP A 59 -8.64 9.37 -5.08
CA ASP A 59 -9.54 8.52 -5.88
C ASP A 59 -8.96 7.12 -6.08
N GLU A 60 -7.65 7.02 -6.37
CA GLU A 60 -6.96 5.72 -6.44
C GLU A 60 -7.02 4.93 -5.13
N VAL A 61 -6.98 5.62 -3.98
CA VAL A 61 -7.13 4.96 -2.67
C VAL A 61 -8.55 4.46 -2.46
N LEU A 62 -9.55 5.24 -2.85
CA LEU A 62 -10.96 4.86 -2.74
C LEU A 62 -11.30 3.68 -3.66
N ASP A 63 -10.87 3.73 -4.93
CA ASP A 63 -10.99 2.61 -5.87
C ASP A 63 -10.27 1.35 -5.34
N ALA A 64 -9.14 1.54 -4.66
CA ALA A 64 -8.41 0.42 -4.08
C ALA A 64 -9.19 -0.23 -2.92
N LEU A 65 -9.82 0.59 -2.07
CA LEU A 65 -10.67 0.16 -0.95
C LEU A 65 -11.94 -0.54 -1.43
N ASP A 66 -12.61 0.01 -2.45
CA ASP A 66 -13.87 -0.55 -2.98
C ASP A 66 -13.69 -1.94 -3.60
N ALA A 67 -12.50 -2.23 -4.11
CA ALA A 67 -12.17 -3.55 -4.65
C ALA A 67 -11.62 -4.54 -3.61
N LEU A 68 -11.59 -4.18 -2.32
CA LEU A 68 -11.30 -5.14 -1.27
C LEU A 68 -12.51 -6.08 -1.03
N PRO A 69 -12.26 -7.37 -0.76
CA PRO A 69 -13.34 -8.27 -0.39
C PRO A 69 -13.99 -7.80 0.92
N GLY A 70 -15.32 -7.90 0.99
CA GLY A 70 -16.07 -7.63 2.23
C GLY A 70 -15.57 -8.48 3.40
N PRO A 71 -15.81 -8.05 4.65
CA PRO A 71 -15.36 -8.79 5.83
C PRO A 71 -15.82 -10.24 5.75
N SER A 72 -14.87 -11.17 5.95
CA SER A 72 -15.17 -12.60 5.99
C SER A 72 -16.09 -12.86 7.19
N SER A 73 -17.37 -13.12 6.91
CA SER A 73 -18.38 -13.41 7.92
C SER A 73 -18.24 -14.81 8.51
#